data_AF-A0A1S9AK86-F1
#
_entry.id   AF-A0A1S9AK86-F1
#
_cell.length_a   1.000
_cell.length_b   1.000
_cell.length_c   1.000
_cell.angle_alpha   90.00
_cell.angle_beta   90.00
_cell.angle_gamma   90.00
#
_symmetry.space_group_name_H-M   'P 1'
#
loop_
_entity.id
_entity.type
_entity.pdbx_description
1 polymer ?
#
loop_
_entity_poly.entity_id
_entity_poly.type
_entity_poly.pdbx_seq_one_letter_code
_entity_poly.pdbx_strand_id
1 'polypeptide(L)'
;MDFLVLLIRDGKAFGPHFFLQVKSTSTKADVGDLSIAARFSADEVQRIAQWKAPAYLAAVDGSNARREQVYIRGIDSDRLTGIATVPRSQNLNDKAVRKALYDEVVQYFASRTHSFTSTLS
;
A
#
# COMPACT_ATOMS: atom_id res chain seq x y z
N MET A 1 11.03 0.65 5.80
CA MET A 1 11.62 -0.52 5.10
C MET A 1 10.84 -0.71 3.82
N ASP A 2 11.52 -1.08 2.74
CA ASP A 2 10.97 -1.21 1.39
C ASP A 2 10.92 -2.71 1.04
N PHE A 3 9.78 -3.19 0.57
CA PHE A 3 9.52 -4.61 0.29
C PHE A 3 9.08 -4.79 -1.16
N LEU A 4 9.48 -5.90 -1.76
CA LEU A 4 8.91 -6.43 -3.00
C LEU A 4 7.94 -7.54 -2.64
N VAL A 5 6.68 -7.41 -3.03
CA VAL A 5 5.61 -8.37 -2.71
C VAL A 5 5.19 -9.10 -3.98
N LEU A 6 5.30 -10.43 -3.96
CA LEU A 6 4.87 -11.30 -5.05
C LEU A 6 3.43 -11.76 -4.84
N LEU A 7 2.61 -11.72 -5.90
CA LEU A 7 1.28 -12.30 -5.84
C LEU A 7 1.36 -13.83 -5.92
N ILE A 8 0.47 -14.48 -5.17
CA ILE A 8 0.35 -15.94 -5.13
C ILE A 8 -0.91 -16.35 -5.89
N ARG A 9 -0.78 -17.35 -6.76
CA ARG A 9 -1.87 -18.06 -7.42
C ARG A 9 -1.63 -19.56 -7.28
N ASP A 10 -2.65 -20.30 -6.86
CA ASP A 10 -2.57 -21.75 -6.63
C ASP A 10 -1.40 -22.17 -5.73
N GLY A 11 -1.13 -21.38 -4.69
CA GLY A 11 -0.04 -21.62 -3.74
C GLY A 11 1.37 -21.31 -4.25
N LYS A 12 1.53 -20.77 -5.46
CA LYS A 12 2.83 -20.39 -6.03
C LYS A 12 2.88 -18.92 -6.39
N ALA A 13 4.06 -18.30 -6.23
CA ALA A 13 4.30 -16.97 -6.76
C ALA A 13 4.18 -17.00 -8.29
N PHE A 14 3.45 -16.05 -8.86
CA PHE A 14 3.34 -15.90 -10.31
C PHE A 14 3.56 -14.43 -10.67
N GLY A 15 4.64 -14.14 -11.43
CA GLY A 15 4.97 -12.89 -12.14
C GLY A 15 4.60 -11.55 -11.46
N PRO A 16 3.32 -11.10 -11.58
CA PRO A 16 2.84 -9.86 -10.96
C PRO A 16 3.32 -9.64 -9.52
N HIS A 17 3.82 -8.43 -9.29
CA HIS A 17 4.41 -8.01 -8.03
C HIS A 17 4.16 -6.52 -7.80
N PHE A 18 4.27 -6.08 -6.56
CA PHE A 18 4.21 -4.67 -6.24
C PHE A 18 5.24 -4.32 -5.19
N PHE A 19 5.53 -3.04 -5.11
CA PHE A 19 6.40 -2.50 -4.10
C PHE A 19 5.61 -1.96 -2.93
N LEU A 20 6.11 -2.21 -1.72
CA LEU A 20 5.45 -1.83 -0.48
C LEU A 20 6.44 -1.17 0.46
N GLN A 21 6.20 0.08 0.82
CA GLN A 21 6.93 0.72 1.90
C GLN A 21 6.11 0.70 3.18
N VAL A 22 6.67 0.15 4.26
CA VAL A 22 5.96 -0.05 5.52
C VAL A 22 6.49 0.89 6.59
N LYS A 23 5.57 1.54 7.33
CA LYS A 23 5.83 2.22 8.60
C LYS A 23 4.85 1.73 9.65
N SER A 24 5.34 1.45 10.85
CA SER A 24 4.50 1.10 11.99
C SER A 24 4.28 2.30 12.90
N THR A 25 3.13 2.32 13.56
CA THR A 25 2.84 3.25 14.65
C THR A 25 2.35 2.48 15.87
N SER A 26 2.86 2.87 17.04
CA SER A 26 2.39 2.39 18.34
C SER A 26 1.39 3.36 18.98
N THR A 27 1.16 4.53 18.36
CA THR A 27 0.21 5.51 18.84
C THR A 27 -1.20 4.98 18.60
N LYS A 28 -1.98 4.80 19.67
CA LYS A 28 -3.42 4.58 19.57
C LYS A 28 -4.01 5.76 18.81
N ALA A 29 -4.57 5.51 17.63
CA ALA A 29 -5.39 6.53 16.99
C ALA A 29 -6.66 6.73 17.82
N ASP A 30 -7.13 7.97 17.89
CA ASP A 30 -8.29 8.32 18.70
C ASP A 30 -9.55 7.64 18.15
N VAL A 31 -10.54 7.47 19.03
CA VAL A 31 -11.84 6.91 18.64
C VAL A 31 -12.51 7.89 17.66
N GLY A 32 -12.59 7.51 16.39
CA GLY A 32 -13.13 8.37 15.31
C GLY A 32 -12.10 8.75 14.25
N ASP A 33 -10.81 8.49 14.47
CA ASP A 33 -9.81 8.71 13.43
C ASP A 33 -10.08 7.83 12.22
N LEU A 34 -10.19 8.46 11.05
CA LEU A 34 -10.40 7.80 9.76
C LEU A 34 -9.09 7.38 9.07
N SER A 35 -7.94 7.72 9.66
CA SER A 35 -6.62 7.46 9.08
C SER A 35 -5.59 7.09 10.14
N ILE A 36 -4.56 6.35 9.73
CA ILE A 36 -3.39 6.01 10.56
C ILE A 36 -2.25 6.96 10.21
N ALA A 37 -1.65 7.57 11.23
CA ALA A 37 -0.46 8.40 11.05
C ALA A 37 0.73 7.56 10.58
N ALA A 38 1.23 7.86 9.39
CA ALA A 38 2.40 7.24 8.79
C ALA A 38 3.02 8.25 7.83
N ARG A 39 4.08 8.93 8.28
CA ARG A 39 4.72 10.01 7.51
C ARG A 39 5.76 9.45 6.56
N PHE A 40 5.51 9.59 5.27
CA PHE A 40 6.41 9.33 4.16
C PHE A 40 6.82 10.66 3.53
N SER A 41 8.13 10.92 3.45
CA SER A 41 8.65 12.16 2.86
C SER A 41 8.36 12.22 1.36
N ALA A 42 8.47 13.42 0.77
CA ALA A 42 8.34 13.57 -0.68
C ALA A 42 9.38 12.70 -1.41
N ASP A 43 10.63 12.68 -0.93
CA ASP A 43 11.70 11.88 -1.53
C ASP A 43 11.42 10.37 -1.48
N GLU A 44 10.83 9.87 -0.38
CA GLU A 44 10.40 8.47 -0.26
C GLU A 44 9.31 8.14 -1.29
N VAL A 45 8.28 8.99 -1.37
CA VAL A 45 7.15 8.78 -2.28
C VAL A 45 7.60 8.86 -3.74
N GLN A 46 8.39 9.87 -4.10
CA GLN A 46 8.90 10.05 -5.47
C GLN A 46 9.79 8.89 -5.90
N ARG A 47 10.68 8.42 -5.02
CA ARG A 47 11.57 7.27 -5.32
C ARG A 47 10.77 6.03 -5.68
N ILE A 48 9.68 5.76 -4.95
CA ILE A 48 8.85 4.57 -5.17
C ILE A 48 7.91 4.77 -6.38
N ALA A 49 7.37 5.97 -6.58
CA ALA A 49 6.51 6.29 -7.74
C ALA A 49 7.23 6.12 -9.09
N GLN A 50 8.56 6.28 -9.12
CA GLN A 50 9.39 6.06 -10.32
C GLN A 50 9.62 4.59 -10.66
N TRP A 51 9.21 3.65 -9.80
CA TRP A 51 9.37 2.23 -10.07
C TRP A 51 8.41 1.76 -11.17
N LYS A 52 8.92 0.91 -12.07
CA LYS A 52 8.13 0.34 -13.18
C LYS A 52 7.20 -0.80 -12.72
N ALA A 53 6.69 -0.71 -11.50
CA ALA A 53 5.72 -1.63 -10.92
C ALA A 53 4.77 -0.87 -9.99
N PRO A 54 3.58 -1.42 -9.68
CA PRO A 54 2.66 -0.80 -8.75
C PRO A 54 3.31 -0.54 -7.39
N ALA A 55 3.01 0.60 -6.81
CA ALA A 55 3.64 1.11 -5.61
C ALA A 55 2.59 1.40 -4.53
N TYR A 56 2.86 0.94 -3.32
CA TYR A 56 1.97 1.12 -2.19
C TYR A 56 2.73 1.49 -0.92
N LEU A 57 2.05 2.20 -0.04
CA LEU A 57 2.46 2.50 1.32
C LEU A 57 1.60 1.69 2.29
N ALA A 58 2.20 1.13 3.32
CA ALA A 58 1.49 0.47 4.39
C ALA A 58 1.75 1.15 5.74
N ALA A 59 0.66 1.36 6.47
CA ALA A 59 0.69 1.73 7.87
C ALA A 59 0.29 0.51 8.72
N VAL A 60 1.12 0.15 9.69
CA VAL A 60 0.82 -0.90 10.67
C VAL A 60 0.39 -0.25 11.97
N ASP A 61 -0.85 -0.47 12.38
CA ASP A 61 -1.33 -0.11 13.71
C ASP A 61 -0.99 -1.24 14.69
N GLY A 62 0.08 -1.01 15.47
CA GLY A 62 0.57 -1.92 16.50
C GLY A 62 0.06 -1.59 17.91
N SER A 63 -0.89 -0.66 18.05
CA SER A 63 -1.36 -0.19 19.35
C SER A 63 -2.07 -1.27 20.19
N ASN A 64 -2.46 -2.38 19.55
CA ASN A 64 -2.91 -3.60 20.19
C ASN A 64 -2.01 -4.77 19.77
N ALA A 65 -1.10 -5.18 20.65
CA ALA A 65 -0.13 -6.26 20.41
C ALA A 65 -0.74 -7.63 20.05
N ARG A 66 -2.06 -7.83 20.24
CA ARG A 66 -2.77 -9.05 19.84
C ARG A 66 -3.57 -8.91 18.54
N ARG A 67 -3.63 -7.71 17.97
CA ARG A 67 -4.46 -7.36 16.80
C ARG A 67 -3.77 -6.29 15.96
N GLU A 68 -2.55 -6.55 15.52
CA GLU A 68 -1.92 -5.68 14.53
C GLU A 68 -2.80 -5.62 13.28
N GLN A 69 -3.03 -4.41 12.78
CA GLN A 69 -3.81 -4.17 11.57
C GLN A 69 -2.92 -3.47 10.56
N VAL A 70 -2.99 -3.90 9.31
CA VAL A 70 -2.21 -3.31 8.21
C VAL A 70 -3.16 -2.61 7.27
N TYR A 71 -2.89 -1.35 7.01
CA TYR A 71 -3.65 -0.50 6.11
C TYR A 71 -2.77 -0.10 4.94
N ILE A 72 -3.34 -0.01 3.74
CA ILE A 72 -2.57 0.23 2.52
C ILE A 72 -3.07 1.48 1.78
N ARG A 73 -2.17 2.15 1.06
CA ARG A 73 -2.49 3.25 0.15
C ARG A 73 -1.65 3.13 -1.10
N GLY A 74 -2.26 3.16 -2.28
CA GLY A 74 -1.54 3.22 -3.54
C GLY A 74 -0.87 4.57 -3.78
N ILE A 75 0.23 4.54 -4.52
CA ILE A 75 0.97 5.71 -4.96
C ILE A 75 0.83 5.82 -6.46
N ASP A 76 0.18 6.88 -6.93
CA ASP A 76 0.11 7.16 -8.36
C ASP A 76 1.50 7.49 -8.91
N SER A 77 1.76 7.06 -10.15
CA SER A 77 3.07 7.24 -10.80
C SER A 77 3.51 8.70 -10.98
N ASP A 78 2.58 9.65 -10.91
CA ASP A 78 2.82 11.10 -11.01
C ASP A 78 2.87 11.80 -9.63
N ARG A 79 2.80 11.05 -8.52
CA ARG A 79 2.79 11.62 -7.18
C ARG A 79 4.15 12.23 -6.83
N LEU A 80 4.16 13.55 -6.64
CA LEU A 80 5.38 14.31 -6.27
C LEU A 80 5.47 14.70 -4.79
N THR A 81 4.38 14.58 -4.03
CA THR A 81 4.32 15.05 -2.64
C THR A 81 4.30 13.89 -1.65
N GLY A 82 4.84 14.14 -0.45
CA GLY A 82 4.77 13.19 0.67
C GLY A 82 3.35 12.81 1.08
N ILE A 83 3.26 11.78 1.93
CA ILE A 83 2.00 11.25 2.45
C ILE A 83 2.14 11.16 3.97
N ALA A 84 1.24 11.80 4.72
CA ALA A 84 1.32 11.84 6.18
C ALA A 84 0.49 10.74 6.87
N THR A 85 -0.50 10.19 6.16
CA THR A 85 -1.49 9.27 6.71
C THR A 85 -1.93 8.23 5.68
N VAL A 86 -2.42 7.09 6.17
CA VAL A 86 -3.03 6.02 5.37
C VAL A 86 -4.49 5.85 5.82
N PRO A 87 -5.48 5.79 4.91
CA PRO A 87 -6.88 5.64 5.28
C PRO A 87 -7.16 4.31 5.97
N ARG A 88 -7.97 4.31 7.04
CA ARG A 88 -8.39 3.08 7.74
C ARG A 88 -9.37 2.23 6.93
N SER A 89 -10.06 2.83 5.96
CA SER A 89 -10.94 2.11 5.02
C SER A 89 -10.18 1.08 4.19
N GLN A 90 -8.88 1.27 3.99
CA GLN A 90 -8.03 0.40 3.18
C GLN A 90 -7.33 -0.67 4.02
N ASN A 91 -8.07 -1.35 4.90
CA ASN A 91 -7.53 -2.41 5.75
C ASN A 91 -7.30 -3.70 4.96
N LEU A 92 -6.08 -4.25 4.99
CA LEU A 92 -5.74 -5.50 4.31
C LEU A 92 -6.44 -6.75 4.88
N ASN A 93 -7.04 -6.67 6.07
CA ASN A 93 -7.92 -7.74 6.59
C ASN A 93 -9.28 -7.77 5.88
N ASP A 94 -9.67 -6.71 5.18
CA ASP A 94 -10.86 -6.72 4.32
C ASP A 94 -10.58 -7.48 3.01
N LYS A 95 -11.46 -8.42 2.68
CA LYS A 95 -11.40 -9.19 1.43
C LYS A 95 -11.58 -8.29 0.20
N ALA A 96 -12.41 -7.25 0.28
CA ALA A 96 -12.63 -6.33 -0.83
C ALA A 96 -11.35 -5.55 -1.16
N VAL A 97 -10.65 -5.04 -0.15
CA VAL A 97 -9.37 -4.33 -0.31
C VAL A 97 -8.31 -5.27 -0.89
N ARG A 98 -8.18 -6.50 -0.37
CA ARG A 98 -7.23 -7.48 -0.95
C ARG A 98 -7.53 -7.82 -2.41
N LYS A 99 -8.80 -7.93 -2.77
CA LYS A 99 -9.21 -8.18 -4.15
C LYS A 99 -8.87 -7.00 -5.05
N ALA A 100 -9.19 -5.77 -4.63
CA ALA A 100 -8.86 -4.56 -5.37
C ALA A 100 -7.35 -4.41 -5.59
N LEU A 101 -6.54 -4.64 -4.54
CA LEU A 101 -5.08 -4.68 -4.63
C LEU A 101 -4.60 -5.70 -5.67
N TYR A 102 -5.12 -6.93 -5.60
CA TYR A 102 -4.76 -7.98 -6.54
C TYR A 102 -5.13 -7.61 -7.99
N ASP A 103 -6.33 -7.09 -8.21
CA ASP A 103 -6.82 -6.72 -9.52
C ASP A 103 -6.01 -5.56 -10.13
N GLU A 104 -5.70 -4.52 -9.34
CA GLU A 104 -4.85 -3.40 -9.76
C GLU A 104 -3.47 -3.86 -10.23
N VAL A 105 -2.83 -4.72 -9.45
CA VAL A 105 -1.49 -5.22 -9.76
C VAL A 105 -1.54 -6.07 -11.03
N VAL A 106 -2.49 -7.00 -11.15
CA VAL A 106 -2.64 -7.83 -12.37
C VAL A 106 -2.94 -6.95 -13.58
N GLN A 107 -3.83 -5.97 -13.46
CA GLN A 107 -4.20 -5.06 -14.54
C GLN A 107 -3.02 -4.22 -15.01
N TYR A 108 -2.19 -3.72 -14.10
CA TYR A 108 -0.99 -2.97 -14.46
C TYR A 108 -0.08 -3.80 -15.38
N PHE A 109 0.26 -5.04 -15.00
CA PHE A 109 1.11 -5.91 -15.82
C PHE A 109 0.46 -6.34 -17.14
N ALA A 110 -0.87 -6.43 -17.18
CA ALA A 110 -1.61 -6.72 -18.42
C ALA A 110 -1.60 -5.53 -19.40
N SER A 111 -1.70 -4.30 -18.88
CA SER A 111 -1.86 -3.08 -19.70
C SER A 111 -0.61 -2.65 -20.46
N ARG A 112 0.60 -3.00 -19.97
CA ARG A 112 1.90 -2.58 -20.52
C ARG A 112 2.09 -1.07 -20.69
N THR A 113 1.27 -0.25 -20.02
CA THR A 113 1.33 1.22 -20.12
C THR A 113 2.43 1.83 -19.25
N HIS A 114 3.00 1.05 -18.31
CA HIS A 114 4.01 1.48 -17.34
C HIS A 114 3.60 2.68 -16.45
N SER A 115 2.33 3.08 -16.47
CA SER A 115 1.77 4.09 -15.58
C SER A 115 0.79 3.40 -14.63
N PHE A 116 0.95 3.68 -13.34
CA PHE A 116 0.13 3.12 -12.28
C PHE A 116 -0.72 4.24 -11.68
N THR A 117 -2.02 3.98 -11.57
CA THR A 117 -3.01 4.82 -10.89
C THR A 117 -3.82 3.92 -9.99
N SER A 118 -3.87 4.24 -8.69
CA SER A 118 -4.54 3.38 -7.71
C SER A 118 -5.92 3.91 -7.35
N THR A 119 -6.86 2.99 -7.22
CA THR A 119 -8.18 3.20 -6.62
C THR A 119 -8.15 3.11 -5.09
N LEU A 120 -7.03 2.64 -4.51
CA LEU A 120 -6.80 2.53 -3.07
C LEU A 120 -6.09 3.78 -2.51
N SER A 121 -6.71 4.96 -2.60
CA SER A 121 -6.14 6.25 -2.15
C SER A 121 -6.73 6.80 -0.85
#